data_AF-A0A847PC45-F1
#
_entry.id   AF-A0A847PC45-F1
#
_cell.length_a   1.000
_cell.length_b   1.000
_cell.length_c   1.000
_cell.angle_alpha   90.00
_cell.angle_beta   90.00
_cell.angle_gamma   90.00
#
_symmetry.space_group_name_H-M   'P 1'
#
loop_
_entity.id
_entity.type
_entity.pdbx_description
1 polymer ?
#
loop_
_entity_poly.entity_id
_entity_poly.type
_entity_poly.pdbx_seq_one_letter_code
_entity_poly.pdbx_strand_id
1 'polypeptide(L)'
;VTGFFIRSASATETDGPPGAAVLGRALERMGKRVELWTDERNFGPLVACSASIGGPEVHLAEGSESTESELLVFVERPGRAPDGCYYDMKGEDVASVVAPLDFLVEKALAEGRHVLGVGDGGNEVGMGLLRDELTRLLPNYASFLSCVSSTVCLPVDVSNWGAYALAAALSVPFGSWQGLEPEEERTMLEALIASGAVDGVSKRKELSVDGLALEQLEGVAFQIKEWYFNQSVGSQ
;
A
#
# COMPACT_ATOMS: atom_id res chain seq x y z
N VAL A 1 -0.20 -7.01 1.82
CA VAL A 1 1.18 -6.79 2.31
C VAL A 1 1.47 -5.29 2.19
N THR A 2 1.97 -4.66 3.24
CA THR A 2 2.25 -3.21 3.21
C THR A 2 3.35 -2.83 4.21
N GLY A 3 3.85 -1.60 4.11
CA GLY A 3 4.73 -0.95 5.05
C GLY A 3 6.08 -0.64 4.41
N PHE A 4 6.50 0.62 4.55
CA PHE A 4 7.82 1.09 4.17
C PHE A 4 8.47 1.73 5.41
N PHE A 5 9.69 1.31 5.73
CA PHE A 5 10.42 1.85 6.89
C PHE A 5 11.40 2.93 6.46
N ILE A 6 11.21 4.15 6.96
CA ILE A 6 12.06 5.30 6.68
C ILE A 6 13.30 5.24 7.58
N ARG A 7 14.38 4.67 7.04
CA ARG A 7 15.66 4.48 7.74
C ARG A 7 16.12 5.72 8.49
N SER A 8 16.12 6.88 7.82
CA SER A 8 16.60 8.15 8.38
C SER A 8 15.75 8.71 9.54
N ALA A 9 14.48 8.30 9.64
CA ALA A 9 13.59 8.65 10.74
C ALA A 9 13.46 7.53 11.78
N SER A 10 13.94 6.32 11.44
CA SER A 10 13.75 5.11 12.22
C SER A 10 12.28 4.85 12.55
N ALA A 11 11.40 5.01 11.56
CA ALA A 11 9.96 4.89 11.70
C ALA A 11 9.30 4.36 10.41
N THR A 12 8.16 3.71 10.54
CA THR A 12 7.24 3.41 9.44
C THR A 12 6.68 4.69 8.85
N GLU A 13 6.49 4.72 7.53
CA GLU A 13 5.81 5.84 6.89
C GLU A 13 4.29 5.75 6.96
N THR A 14 3.61 6.85 6.64
CA THR A 14 2.15 6.95 6.66
C THR A 14 1.47 6.50 5.37
N ASP A 15 2.21 6.34 4.26
CA ASP A 15 1.67 5.73 3.04
C ASP A 15 1.73 4.20 3.08
N GLY A 16 0.67 3.55 2.58
CA GLY A 16 0.49 2.10 2.60
C GLY A 16 -0.50 1.57 3.64
N PRO A 17 -0.24 1.70 4.97
CA PRO A 17 -1.08 1.10 6.00
C PRO A 17 -2.56 1.50 5.93
N PRO A 18 -2.91 2.80 5.78
CA PRO A 18 -4.32 3.20 5.66
C PRO A 18 -5.02 2.57 4.45
N GLY A 19 -4.37 2.57 3.29
CA GLY A 19 -4.87 1.96 2.06
C GLY A 19 -5.14 0.47 2.22
N ALA A 20 -4.16 -0.26 2.77
CA ALA A 20 -4.27 -1.69 3.01
C ALA A 20 -5.42 -2.02 3.99
N ALA A 21 -5.58 -1.24 5.06
CA ALA A 21 -6.65 -1.43 6.04
C ALA A 21 -8.04 -1.24 5.42
N VAL A 22 -8.25 -0.16 4.64
CA VAL A 22 -9.54 0.13 4.00
C VAL A 22 -9.89 -0.90 2.93
N LEU A 23 -8.95 -1.22 2.03
CA LEU A 23 -9.18 -2.22 0.98
C LEU A 23 -9.43 -3.59 1.59
N GLY A 24 -8.65 -3.97 2.60
CA GLY A 24 -8.81 -5.24 3.28
C GLY A 24 -10.17 -5.37 3.96
N ARG A 25 -10.59 -4.33 4.69
CA ARG A 25 -11.92 -4.27 5.31
C ARG A 25 -13.06 -4.34 4.28
N ALA A 26 -12.91 -3.64 3.15
CA ALA A 26 -13.90 -3.69 2.07
C ALA A 26 -14.07 -5.12 1.55
N LEU A 27 -12.98 -5.84 1.33
CA LEU A 27 -13.00 -7.25 0.91
C LEU A 27 -13.61 -8.18 1.97
N GLU A 28 -13.32 -7.97 3.26
CA GLU A 28 -13.95 -8.73 4.36
C GLU A 28 -15.46 -8.53 4.39
N ARG A 29 -15.93 -7.29 4.24
CA ARG A 29 -17.36 -6.96 4.16
C ARG A 29 -18.04 -7.60 2.94
N MET A 30 -17.28 -7.91 1.90
CA MET A 30 -17.71 -8.68 0.72
C MET A 30 -17.59 -10.20 0.90
N GLY A 31 -17.33 -10.68 2.11
CA GLY A 31 -17.28 -12.10 2.45
C GLY A 31 -15.99 -12.81 2.06
N LYS A 32 -14.91 -12.06 1.78
CA LYS A 32 -13.58 -12.64 1.54
C LYS A 32 -12.84 -12.82 2.86
N ARG A 33 -12.00 -13.86 2.93
CA ARG A 33 -11.00 -13.96 3.99
C ARG A 33 -9.82 -13.07 3.63
N VAL A 34 -9.46 -12.16 4.52
CA VAL A 34 -8.38 -11.21 4.30
C VAL A 34 -7.47 -11.20 5.51
N GLU A 35 -6.18 -11.09 5.24
CA GLU A 35 -5.13 -10.96 6.24
C GLU A 35 -4.18 -9.86 5.79
N LEU A 36 -3.78 -8.98 6.71
CA LEU A 36 -2.72 -8.02 6.47
C LEU A 36 -1.40 -8.60 6.93
N TRP A 37 -0.34 -8.38 6.16
CA TRP A 37 0.97 -8.93 6.44
C TRP A 37 2.03 -7.84 6.32
N THR A 38 2.95 -7.79 7.27
CA THR A 38 4.07 -6.85 7.29
C THR A 38 5.25 -7.39 8.12
N ASP A 39 6.35 -6.65 8.17
CA ASP A 39 7.54 -7.02 8.96
C ASP A 39 7.54 -6.40 10.37
N GLU A 40 8.49 -6.82 11.20
CA GLU A 40 8.56 -6.45 12.62
C GLU A 40 8.56 -4.94 12.85
N ARG A 41 9.23 -4.18 11.99
CA ARG A 41 9.36 -2.73 12.16
C ARG A 41 8.05 -1.99 11.86
N ASN A 42 7.24 -2.56 10.98
CA ASN A 42 5.97 -1.99 10.52
C ASN A 42 4.75 -2.60 11.25
N PHE A 43 4.94 -3.69 11.99
CA PHE A 43 3.86 -4.45 12.63
C PHE A 43 3.02 -3.62 13.60
N GLY A 44 3.66 -2.94 14.56
CA GLY A 44 2.95 -2.11 15.55
C GLY A 44 2.09 -1.01 14.92
N PRO A 45 2.68 -0.14 14.06
CA PRO A 45 1.92 0.88 13.35
C PRO A 45 0.77 0.33 12.49
N LEU A 46 0.98 -0.78 11.76
CA LEU A 46 -0.08 -1.38 10.94
C LEU A 46 -1.21 -1.96 11.80
N VAL A 47 -0.90 -2.61 12.93
CA VAL A 47 -1.91 -3.09 13.89
C VAL A 47 -2.75 -1.93 14.41
N ALA A 48 -2.12 -0.84 14.84
CA ALA A 48 -2.83 0.33 15.34
C ALA A 48 -3.72 0.97 14.28
N CYS A 49 -3.20 1.11 13.05
CA CYS A 49 -3.93 1.64 11.91
C CYS A 49 -5.16 0.78 11.57
N SER A 50 -4.97 -0.54 11.38
CA SER A 50 -6.06 -1.45 11.03
C SER A 50 -7.14 -1.48 12.13
N ALA A 51 -6.74 -1.62 13.40
CA ALA A 51 -7.67 -1.68 14.52
C ALA A 51 -8.50 -0.40 14.69
N SER A 52 -7.95 0.77 14.34
CA SER A 52 -8.60 2.07 14.49
C SER A 52 -9.90 2.21 13.68
N ILE A 53 -10.03 1.44 12.59
CA ILE A 53 -11.20 1.44 11.70
C ILE A 53 -11.91 0.08 11.62
N GLY A 54 -11.56 -0.85 12.52
CA GLY A 54 -12.05 -2.23 12.50
C GLY A 54 -11.68 -2.97 11.21
N GLY A 55 -10.44 -2.80 10.75
CA GLY A 55 -9.88 -3.52 9.60
C GLY A 55 -9.42 -4.95 9.93
N PRO A 56 -8.83 -5.65 8.94
CA PRO A 56 -8.45 -7.04 9.08
C PRO A 56 -7.34 -7.28 10.10
N GLU A 57 -7.21 -8.54 10.53
CA GLU A 57 -6.11 -9.00 11.38
C GLU A 57 -4.74 -8.79 10.68
N VAL A 58 -3.75 -8.39 11.48
CA VAL A 58 -2.38 -8.15 11.02
C VAL A 58 -1.47 -9.26 11.52
N HIS A 59 -0.73 -9.86 10.59
CA HIS A 59 0.21 -10.93 10.83
C HIS A 59 1.64 -10.45 10.59
N LEU A 60 2.54 -10.91 11.44
CA LEU A 60 3.98 -10.70 11.29
C LEU A 60 4.52 -11.72 10.30
N ALA A 61 5.23 -11.25 9.27
CA ALA A 61 5.98 -12.09 8.36
C ALA A 61 7.39 -12.38 8.93
N GLU A 62 7.74 -13.65 9.03
CA GLU A 62 9.02 -14.19 9.50
C GLU A 62 9.99 -14.53 8.35
N GLY A 63 9.58 -14.38 7.09
CA GLY A 63 10.42 -14.61 5.90
C GLY A 63 10.42 -16.05 5.39
N SER A 64 9.55 -16.91 5.93
CA SER A 64 9.35 -18.30 5.43
C SER A 64 7.91 -18.58 5.00
N GLU A 65 7.20 -17.47 4.74
CA GLU A 65 5.81 -17.33 4.34
C GLU A 65 5.36 -18.35 3.28
N SER A 66 4.48 -19.29 3.61
CA SER A 66 3.63 -19.89 2.58
C SER A 66 2.20 -19.44 2.79
N THR A 67 1.64 -18.76 1.79
CA THR A 67 0.24 -18.38 1.77
C THR A 67 -0.49 -19.13 0.66
N GLU A 68 -1.69 -19.62 0.99
CA GLU A 68 -2.66 -20.22 0.06
C GLU A 68 -3.58 -19.15 -0.57
N SER A 69 -3.36 -17.86 -0.30
CA SER A 69 -4.18 -16.77 -0.84
C SER A 69 -4.16 -16.76 -2.37
N GLU A 70 -5.34 -16.70 -2.98
CA GLU A 70 -5.52 -16.64 -4.45
C GLU A 70 -5.06 -15.29 -5.05
N LEU A 71 -5.08 -14.23 -4.23
CA LEU A 71 -4.67 -12.88 -4.58
C LEU A 71 -3.73 -12.33 -3.51
N LEU A 72 -2.58 -11.83 -3.93
CA LEU A 72 -1.68 -11.03 -3.11
C LEU A 72 -1.77 -9.58 -3.55
N VAL A 73 -2.03 -8.68 -2.60
CA VAL A 73 -2.02 -7.24 -2.84
C VAL A 73 -0.86 -6.63 -2.06
N PHE A 74 0.02 -5.91 -2.76
CA PHE A 74 1.10 -5.13 -2.20
C PHE A 74 0.73 -3.65 -2.32
N VAL A 75 0.72 -2.95 -1.20
CA VAL A 75 0.42 -1.51 -1.13
C VAL A 75 1.60 -0.85 -0.44
N GLU A 76 2.35 -0.01 -1.15
CA GLU A 76 3.51 0.70 -0.62
C GLU A 76 4.50 -0.23 0.11
N ARG A 77 4.95 -1.26 -0.64
CA ARG A 77 5.92 -2.22 -0.12
C ARG A 77 7.17 -2.17 -0.99
N PRO A 78 8.38 -1.95 -0.42
CA PRO A 78 9.61 -1.97 -1.19
C PRO A 78 9.79 -3.30 -1.94
N GLY A 79 10.11 -3.21 -3.23
CA GLY A 79 10.48 -4.34 -4.08
C GLY A 79 11.94 -4.26 -4.46
N ARG A 80 12.62 -5.41 -4.51
CA ARG A 80 14.06 -5.42 -4.82
C ARG A 80 14.36 -4.92 -6.22
N ALA A 81 15.45 -4.19 -6.36
CA ALA A 81 16.04 -3.81 -7.64
C ALA A 81 16.80 -4.99 -8.28
N PRO A 82 17.28 -4.88 -9.54
CA PRO A 82 17.96 -5.97 -10.24
C PRO A 82 19.25 -6.50 -9.57
N ASP A 83 19.89 -5.69 -8.72
CA ASP A 83 21.06 -6.10 -7.94
C ASP A 83 20.70 -6.81 -6.62
N GLY A 84 19.41 -6.94 -6.33
CA GLY A 84 18.89 -7.60 -5.13
C GLY A 84 18.78 -6.68 -3.90
N CYS A 85 19.19 -5.40 -4.01
CA CYS A 85 19.03 -4.42 -2.94
C CYS A 85 17.64 -3.75 -2.98
N TYR A 86 17.35 -2.94 -1.97
CA TYR A 86 16.13 -2.15 -1.85
C TYR A 86 16.51 -0.68 -1.73
N TYR A 87 15.81 0.20 -2.43
CA TYR A 87 16.14 1.61 -2.50
C TYR A 87 14.95 2.48 -2.09
N ASP A 88 15.22 3.61 -1.45
CA ASP A 88 14.24 4.68 -1.28
C ASP A 88 14.19 5.59 -2.53
N MET A 89 13.28 6.58 -2.52
CA MET A 89 13.13 7.55 -3.61
C MET A 89 14.37 8.43 -3.87
N LYS A 90 15.36 8.43 -2.97
CA LYS A 90 16.64 9.13 -3.15
C LYS A 90 17.74 8.23 -3.69
N GLY A 91 17.45 6.94 -3.88
CA GLY A 91 18.42 5.94 -4.29
C GLY A 91 19.34 5.48 -3.15
N GLU A 92 18.93 5.71 -1.89
CA GLU A 92 19.67 5.21 -0.73
C GLU A 92 19.32 3.73 -0.49
N ASP A 93 20.33 2.90 -0.26
CA ASP A 93 20.14 1.48 0.07
C ASP A 93 19.49 1.33 1.47
N VAL A 94 18.30 0.76 1.48
CA VAL A 94 17.48 0.48 2.66
C VAL A 94 17.35 -1.02 2.97
N ALA A 95 18.12 -1.89 2.31
CA ALA A 95 18.04 -3.35 2.51
C ALA A 95 18.20 -3.77 3.99
N SER A 96 18.99 -3.03 4.78
CA SER A 96 19.18 -3.30 6.21
C SER A 96 17.92 -3.13 7.09
N VAL A 97 16.91 -2.42 6.59
CA VAL A 97 15.66 -2.14 7.33
C VAL A 97 14.42 -2.73 6.69
N VAL A 98 14.54 -3.31 5.49
CA VAL A 98 13.45 -3.94 4.74
C VAL A 98 13.56 -5.46 4.87
N ALA A 99 12.49 -6.12 5.34
CA ALA A 99 12.38 -7.57 5.20
C ALA A 99 12.00 -7.93 3.74
N PRO A 100 12.59 -8.94 3.11
CA PRO A 100 12.39 -9.20 1.69
C PRO A 100 11.07 -9.91 1.37
N LEU A 101 9.91 -9.33 1.72
CA LEU A 101 8.59 -9.96 1.55
C LEU A 101 8.15 -10.16 0.09
N ASP A 102 8.94 -9.65 -0.85
CA ASP A 102 8.71 -9.78 -2.29
C ASP A 102 8.97 -11.20 -2.83
N PHE A 103 9.61 -12.08 -2.05
CA PHE A 103 9.80 -13.51 -2.42
C PHE A 103 8.46 -14.22 -2.66
N LEU A 104 7.38 -13.76 -2.03
CA LEU A 104 6.04 -14.31 -2.18
C LEU A 104 5.51 -14.18 -3.61
N VAL A 105 5.97 -13.17 -4.35
CA VAL A 105 5.46 -12.84 -5.69
C VAL A 105 5.83 -13.91 -6.71
N GLU A 106 7.10 -14.31 -6.77
CA GLU A 106 7.55 -15.32 -7.73
C GLU A 106 6.80 -16.65 -7.53
N LYS A 107 6.65 -17.07 -6.28
CA LYS A 107 5.90 -18.26 -5.92
C LYS A 107 4.44 -18.15 -6.35
N ALA A 108 3.78 -17.04 -6.02
CA ALA A 108 2.39 -16.82 -6.39
C ALA A 108 2.18 -16.88 -7.91
N LEU A 109 3.02 -16.20 -8.68
CA LEU A 109 2.93 -16.17 -10.14
C LEU A 109 3.23 -17.55 -10.76
N ALA A 110 4.21 -18.28 -10.25
CA ALA A 110 4.54 -19.64 -10.71
C ALA A 110 3.39 -20.63 -10.49
N GLU A 111 2.59 -20.43 -9.43
CA GLU A 111 1.41 -21.21 -9.10
C GLU A 111 0.13 -20.70 -9.79
N GLY A 112 0.23 -19.69 -10.67
CA GLY A 112 -0.90 -19.13 -11.42
C GLY A 112 -1.83 -18.24 -10.60
N ARG A 113 -1.38 -17.77 -9.43
CA ARG A 113 -2.12 -16.85 -8.55
C ARG A 113 -1.91 -15.41 -8.97
N HIS A 114 -2.80 -14.53 -8.51
CA HIS A 114 -2.79 -13.13 -8.91
C HIS A 114 -2.00 -12.26 -7.94
N VAL A 115 -1.25 -11.31 -8.50
CA VAL A 115 -0.51 -10.31 -7.73
C VAL A 115 -0.90 -8.92 -8.23
N LEU A 116 -1.34 -8.07 -7.31
CA LEU A 116 -1.59 -6.64 -7.54
C LEU A 116 -0.54 -5.82 -6.78
N GLY A 117 0.19 -4.97 -7.49
CA GLY A 117 1.09 -3.98 -6.89
C GLY A 117 0.50 -2.58 -7.01
N VAL A 118 0.45 -1.85 -5.89
CA VAL A 118 0.10 -0.43 -5.79
C VAL A 118 1.31 0.30 -5.25
N GLY A 119 1.76 1.32 -5.95
CA GLY A 119 2.95 2.12 -5.62
C GLY A 119 2.92 3.47 -6.33
N ASP A 120 3.77 4.39 -5.92
CA ASP A 120 3.87 5.73 -6.50
C ASP A 120 5.30 6.11 -6.97
N GLY A 121 6.33 5.40 -6.51
CA GLY A 121 7.74 5.69 -6.77
C GLY A 121 8.42 4.82 -7.82
N GLY A 122 7.89 3.62 -8.08
CA GLY A 122 8.46 2.64 -9.00
C GLY A 122 9.48 1.67 -8.37
N ASN A 123 9.83 1.90 -7.10
CA ASN A 123 10.68 1.03 -6.27
C ASN A 123 9.85 0.04 -5.43
N GLU A 124 8.54 -0.01 -5.60
CA GLU A 124 7.62 -0.89 -4.88
C GLU A 124 7.42 -2.24 -5.58
N VAL A 125 6.92 -3.22 -4.83
CA VAL A 125 6.54 -4.53 -5.33
C VAL A 125 5.44 -4.40 -6.39
N GLY A 126 5.66 -5.02 -7.54
CA GLY A 126 4.73 -5.02 -8.69
C GLY A 126 5.06 -3.97 -9.75
N MET A 127 5.79 -2.91 -9.39
CA MET A 127 6.23 -1.88 -10.34
C MET A 127 7.24 -2.41 -11.39
N GLY A 128 7.80 -3.60 -11.16
CA GLY A 128 8.62 -4.32 -12.14
C GLY A 128 7.91 -4.53 -13.48
N LEU A 129 6.57 -4.59 -13.49
CA LEU A 129 5.77 -4.69 -14.71
C LEU A 129 5.93 -3.44 -15.61
N LEU A 130 6.19 -2.27 -15.04
CA LEU A 130 6.36 -0.99 -15.74
C LEU A 130 7.85 -0.60 -15.88
N ARG A 131 8.78 -1.44 -15.41
CA ARG A 131 10.19 -1.09 -15.28
C ARG A 131 10.85 -0.64 -16.58
N ASP A 132 10.55 -1.31 -17.69
CA ASP A 132 11.14 -0.96 -18.99
C ASP A 132 10.70 0.42 -19.49
N GLU A 133 9.45 0.79 -19.26
CA GLU A 133 8.91 2.11 -19.58
C GLU A 133 9.48 3.18 -18.66
N LEU A 134 9.46 2.92 -17.35
CA LEU A 134 10.04 3.82 -16.34
C LEU A 134 11.54 4.03 -16.54
N THR A 135 12.29 3.00 -16.92
CA THR A 135 13.73 3.10 -17.24
C THR A 135 13.98 4.03 -18.44
N ARG A 136 13.11 3.99 -19.46
CA ARG A 136 13.22 4.88 -20.62
C ARG A 136 12.88 6.32 -20.26
N LEU A 137 11.88 6.54 -19.40
CA LEU A 137 11.44 7.86 -18.97
C LEU A 137 12.41 8.49 -17.96
N LEU A 138 12.97 7.69 -17.06
CA LEU A 138 13.81 8.11 -15.93
C LEU A 138 15.13 7.30 -15.88
N PRO A 139 16.05 7.46 -16.86
CA PRO A 139 17.28 6.65 -16.93
C PRO A 139 18.16 6.72 -15.68
N ASN A 140 18.21 7.88 -15.03
CA ASN A 140 19.01 8.09 -13.81
C ASN A 140 18.40 7.41 -12.57
N TYR A 141 17.12 7.05 -12.62
CA TYR A 141 16.40 6.38 -11.53
C TYR A 141 16.33 4.86 -11.74
N ALA A 142 16.73 4.38 -12.93
CA ALA A 142 16.54 2.99 -13.35
C ALA A 142 17.20 1.93 -12.47
N SER A 143 18.28 2.28 -11.77
CA SER A 143 18.95 1.39 -10.81
C SER A 143 18.13 1.14 -9.55
N PHE A 144 17.22 2.06 -9.20
CA PHE A 144 16.41 2.01 -7.97
C PHE A 144 15.03 1.39 -8.21
N LEU A 145 14.60 1.32 -9.48
CA LEU A 145 13.35 0.69 -9.87
C LEU A 145 13.32 -0.78 -9.47
N SER A 146 12.21 -1.16 -8.85
CA SER A 146 11.89 -2.54 -8.52
C SER A 146 11.88 -3.39 -9.78
N CYS A 147 12.43 -4.60 -9.68
CA CYS A 147 12.34 -5.63 -10.71
C CYS A 147 11.25 -6.66 -10.42
N VAL A 148 10.53 -6.50 -9.30
CA VAL A 148 9.47 -7.42 -8.90
C VAL A 148 8.21 -7.12 -9.70
N SER A 149 7.83 -8.03 -10.60
CA SER A 149 6.64 -7.89 -11.44
C SER A 149 5.34 -8.17 -10.67
N SER A 150 4.20 -7.93 -11.30
CA SER A 150 2.88 -8.32 -10.82
C SER A 150 2.00 -8.80 -11.98
N THR A 151 0.81 -9.32 -11.67
CA THR A 151 -0.24 -9.55 -12.68
C THR A 151 -0.83 -8.21 -13.13
N VAL A 152 -1.05 -7.30 -12.18
CA VAL A 152 -1.54 -5.94 -12.43
C VAL A 152 -0.71 -4.97 -11.59
N CYS A 153 -0.31 -3.87 -12.20
CA CYS A 153 0.38 -2.76 -11.54
C CYS A 153 -0.51 -1.53 -11.61
N LEU A 154 -0.72 -0.89 -10.46
CA LEU A 154 -1.52 0.33 -10.32
C LEU A 154 -0.60 1.46 -9.84
N PRO A 155 0.01 2.22 -10.77
CA PRO A 155 0.77 3.41 -10.41
C PRO A 155 -0.19 4.54 -9.99
N VAL A 156 0.12 5.20 -8.89
CA VAL A 156 -0.71 6.27 -8.30
C VAL A 156 0.15 7.42 -7.78
N ASP A 157 -0.46 8.51 -7.34
CA ASP A 157 0.25 9.64 -6.71
C ASP A 157 0.49 9.43 -5.20
N VAL A 158 -0.33 8.58 -4.56
CA VAL A 158 -0.24 8.12 -3.16
C VAL A 158 -0.85 6.72 -3.10
N SER A 159 -0.13 5.72 -2.58
CA SER A 159 -0.58 4.32 -2.55
C SER A 159 -1.88 4.11 -1.79
N ASN A 160 -2.09 4.84 -0.69
CA ASN A 160 -3.35 4.85 0.06
C ASN A 160 -4.56 5.15 -0.83
N TRP A 161 -4.46 6.18 -1.69
CA TRP A 161 -5.55 6.55 -2.59
C TRP A 161 -5.82 5.48 -3.65
N GLY A 162 -4.79 4.81 -4.15
CA GLY A 162 -4.95 3.66 -5.05
C GLY A 162 -5.81 2.57 -4.42
N ALA A 163 -5.53 2.23 -3.16
CA ALA A 163 -6.32 1.26 -2.42
C ALA A 163 -7.76 1.74 -2.12
N TYR A 164 -7.96 3.03 -1.83
CA TYR A 164 -9.29 3.61 -1.65
C TYR A 164 -10.12 3.58 -2.94
N ALA A 165 -9.49 3.91 -4.07
CA ALA A 165 -10.12 3.84 -5.38
C ALA A 165 -10.53 2.41 -5.75
N LEU A 166 -9.71 1.41 -5.41
CA LEU A 166 -10.05 0.00 -5.57
C LEU A 166 -11.26 -0.38 -4.70
N ALA A 167 -11.30 0.01 -3.42
CA ALA A 167 -12.45 -0.24 -2.55
C ALA A 167 -13.73 0.43 -3.08
N ALA A 168 -13.63 1.66 -3.60
CA ALA A 168 -14.73 2.37 -4.25
C ALA A 168 -15.20 1.65 -5.53
N ALA A 169 -14.26 1.20 -6.37
CA ALA A 169 -14.58 0.46 -7.59
C ALA A 169 -15.28 -0.87 -7.29
N LEU A 170 -14.84 -1.60 -6.27
CA LEU A 170 -15.48 -2.84 -5.81
C LEU A 170 -16.88 -2.59 -5.21
N SER A 171 -17.11 -1.40 -4.64
CA SER A 171 -18.41 -1.02 -4.10
C SER A 171 -19.51 -1.00 -5.16
N VAL A 172 -19.18 -0.66 -6.43
CA VAL A 172 -20.14 -0.57 -7.54
C VAL A 172 -20.83 -1.91 -7.81
N PRO A 173 -20.13 -3.00 -8.16
CA PRO A 173 -20.77 -4.30 -8.35
C PRO A 173 -21.30 -4.91 -7.05
N PHE A 174 -20.79 -4.50 -5.88
CA PHE A 174 -21.33 -4.92 -4.58
C PHE A 174 -22.69 -4.26 -4.25
N GLY A 175 -22.98 -3.10 -4.86
CA GLY A 175 -24.24 -2.37 -4.70
C GLY A 175 -24.36 -1.54 -3.42
N SER A 176 -23.28 -1.38 -2.66
CA SER A 176 -23.22 -0.49 -1.50
C SER A 176 -21.80 -0.01 -1.24
N TRP A 177 -21.67 1.19 -0.66
CA TRP A 177 -20.37 1.79 -0.35
C TRP A 177 -19.59 0.95 0.68
N GLN A 178 -18.37 0.57 0.33
CA GLN A 178 -17.44 -0.18 1.18
C GLN A 178 -16.08 0.52 1.36
N GLY A 179 -15.91 1.72 0.79
CA GLY A 179 -14.67 2.48 0.85
C GLY A 179 -14.43 3.20 2.18
N LEU A 180 -13.58 4.22 2.12
CA LEU A 180 -13.24 5.07 3.27
C LEU A 180 -14.48 5.86 3.76
N GLU A 181 -14.72 5.83 5.07
CA GLU A 181 -15.76 6.66 5.70
C GLU A 181 -15.21 7.99 6.19
N PRO A 182 -16.09 8.99 6.43
CA PRO A 182 -15.67 10.25 7.04
C PRO A 182 -14.86 10.01 8.32
N GLU A 183 -13.91 10.92 8.57
CA GLU A 183 -12.98 10.88 9.71
C GLU A 183 -12.01 9.68 9.78
N GLU A 184 -12.17 8.64 8.96
CA GLU A 184 -11.29 7.47 9.01
C GLU A 184 -9.86 7.77 8.57
N GLU A 185 -9.66 8.67 7.60
CA GLU A 185 -8.34 9.16 7.19
C GLU A 185 -7.56 9.69 8.40
N ARG A 186 -8.17 10.66 9.09
CA ARG A 186 -7.63 11.25 10.31
C ARG A 186 -7.40 10.20 11.38
N THR A 187 -8.38 9.35 11.63
CA THR A 187 -8.33 8.33 12.70
C THR A 187 -7.16 7.36 12.50
N MET A 188 -6.95 6.89 11.27
CA MET A 188 -5.82 6.03 10.93
C MET A 188 -4.48 6.75 11.06
N LEU A 189 -4.37 8.00 10.61
CA LEU A 189 -3.13 8.78 10.73
C LEU A 189 -2.79 9.10 12.19
N GLU A 190 -3.78 9.44 13.01
CA GLU A 190 -3.59 9.64 14.45
C GLU A 190 -3.07 8.35 15.13
N ALA A 191 -3.63 7.19 14.78
CA ALA A 191 -3.18 5.89 15.29
C ALA A 191 -1.74 5.54 14.85
N LEU A 192 -1.39 5.83 13.60
CA LEU A 192 -0.04 5.65 13.07
C LEU A 192 0.98 6.54 13.79
N ILE A 193 0.68 7.83 13.94
CA ILE A 193 1.56 8.80 14.62
C ILE A 193 1.73 8.44 16.09
N ALA A 194 0.65 8.03 16.77
CA ALA A 194 0.71 7.55 18.15
C ALA A 194 1.62 6.31 18.29
N SER A 195 1.70 5.48 17.25
CA SER A 195 2.59 4.32 17.14
C SER A 195 4.00 4.66 16.66
N GLY A 196 4.28 5.95 16.41
CA GLY A 196 5.60 6.45 16.05
C GLY A 196 5.87 6.60 14.56
N ALA A 197 4.88 6.34 13.70
CA ALA A 197 5.00 6.56 12.26
C ALA A 197 5.23 8.04 11.91
N VAL A 198 5.77 8.28 10.72
CA VAL A 198 6.11 9.60 10.20
C VAL A 198 5.65 9.75 8.76
N ASP A 199 5.53 10.98 8.29
CA ASP A 199 5.40 11.27 6.87
C ASP A 199 6.68 10.84 6.10
N GLY A 200 6.54 10.15 4.97
CA GLY A 200 7.66 9.63 4.17
C GLY A 200 8.60 10.69 3.62
N VAL A 201 8.06 11.88 3.30
CA VAL A 201 8.80 13.00 2.72
C VAL A 201 9.37 13.91 3.81
N SER A 202 8.51 14.35 4.72
CA SER A 202 8.83 15.34 5.76
C SER A 202 9.59 14.72 6.94
N LYS A 203 9.43 13.41 7.15
CA LYS A 203 10.04 12.61 8.22
C LYS A 203 9.61 13.04 9.61
N ARG A 204 8.49 13.76 9.72
CA ARG A 204 7.93 14.25 10.97
C ARG A 204 6.65 13.49 11.33
N LYS A 205 6.34 13.52 12.62
CA LYS A 205 5.09 13.02 13.20
C LYS A 205 3.98 14.05 12.99
N GLU A 206 3.39 14.04 11.80
CA GLU A 206 2.35 14.99 11.41
C GLU A 206 1.25 14.28 10.61
N LEU A 207 0.04 14.87 10.62
CA LEU A 207 -1.13 14.32 9.92
C LEU A 207 -1.00 14.59 8.41
N SER A 208 -0.07 13.88 7.78
CA SER A 208 0.19 13.93 6.35
C SER A 208 0.69 12.59 5.82
N VAL A 209 0.61 12.47 4.50
CA VAL A 209 1.12 11.35 3.70
C VAL A 209 1.85 12.00 2.52
N ASP A 210 3.10 11.60 2.28
CA ASP A 210 3.98 12.13 1.23
C ASP A 210 4.05 13.66 1.13
N GLY A 211 4.03 14.32 2.29
CA GLY A 211 4.08 15.77 2.42
C GLY A 211 2.76 16.48 2.12
N LEU A 212 1.68 15.73 1.86
CA LEU A 212 0.33 16.26 1.63
C LEU A 212 -0.43 16.32 2.95
N ALA A 213 -0.91 17.52 3.31
CA ALA A 213 -1.65 17.71 4.55
C ALA A 213 -3.00 16.98 4.53
N LEU A 214 -3.50 16.60 5.71
CA LEU A 214 -4.79 15.92 5.88
C LEU A 214 -5.96 16.49 5.05
N GLU A 215 -6.08 17.81 4.94
CA GLU A 215 -7.15 18.44 4.15
C GLU A 215 -7.08 18.07 2.66
N GLN A 216 -5.87 17.92 2.10
CA GLN A 216 -5.67 17.48 0.73
C GLN A 216 -5.99 15.99 0.58
N LEU A 217 -5.59 15.17 1.55
CA LEU A 217 -5.88 13.73 1.60
C LEU A 217 -7.39 13.48 1.62
N GLU A 218 -8.10 14.14 2.55
CA GLU A 218 -9.56 14.06 2.68
C GLU A 218 -10.27 14.59 1.42
N GLY A 219 -9.71 15.62 0.77
CA GLY A 219 -10.23 16.16 -0.48
C GLY A 219 -10.23 15.13 -1.63
N VAL A 220 -9.14 14.38 -1.80
CA VAL A 220 -9.07 13.32 -2.83
C VAL A 220 -9.96 12.13 -2.45
N ALA A 221 -9.95 11.72 -1.18
CA ALA A 221 -10.83 10.65 -0.69
C ALA A 221 -12.31 10.98 -0.91
N PHE A 222 -12.71 12.24 -0.72
CA PHE A 222 -14.06 12.72 -1.01
C PHE A 222 -14.40 12.59 -2.49
N GLN A 223 -13.49 12.98 -3.40
CA GLN A 223 -13.70 12.83 -4.85
C GLN A 223 -13.87 11.37 -5.28
N ILE A 224 -13.12 10.45 -4.68
CA ILE A 224 -13.27 9.00 -4.91
C ILE A 224 -14.69 8.54 -4.49
N LYS A 225 -15.17 9.02 -3.35
CA LYS A 225 -16.52 8.71 -2.85
C LYS A 225 -17.62 9.31 -3.74
N GLU A 226 -17.46 10.55 -4.18
CA GLU A 226 -18.37 11.17 -5.16
C GLU A 226 -18.42 10.40 -6.48
N TRP A 227 -17.27 9.96 -6.98
CA TRP A 227 -17.20 9.13 -8.19
C TRP A 227 -18.07 7.89 -8.07
N TYR A 228 -18.03 7.17 -6.94
CA TYR A 228 -18.87 5.99 -6.70
C TYR A 228 -20.37 6.32 -6.73
N PHE A 229 -20.78 7.40 -6.06
CA PHE A 229 -22.19 7.80 -6.04
C PHE A 229 -22.69 8.20 -7.43
N ASN A 230 -21.84 8.82 -8.24
CA ASN A 230 -22.15 9.13 -9.63
C ASN A 230 -22.32 7.87 -10.51
N GLN A 231 -21.59 6.79 -10.24
CA GLN A 231 -21.81 5.50 -10.93
C GLN A 231 -23.13 4.85 -10.52
N SER A 232 -23.50 4.98 -9.25
CA SER A 232 -24.70 4.36 -8.67
C SER A 232 -26.00 4.98 -9.19
N VAL A 233 -25.99 6.28 -9.51
CA VAL A 233 -27.15 7.00 -10.06
C VAL A 233 -27.40 6.64 -11.54
N GLY A 234 -26.37 6.25 -12.30
CA GLY A 234 -26.50 5.87 -13.71
C GLY A 234 -26.94 4.42 -13.96
N SER A 235 -27.10 3.62 -12.90
CA SER A 235 -27.42 2.18 -12.96
C SER A 235 -28.87 1.84 -12.61
N GLN A 236 -29.74 2.85 -12.44
CA GLN A 236 -31.20 2.72 -12.28
C GLN A 236 -31.92 3.13 -13.57
#